data_AF-A0A959CAN9-F1
#
_entry.id   AF-A0A959CAN9-F1
#
_cell.length_a   1.000
_cell.length_b   1.000
_cell.length_c   1.000
_cell.angle_alpha   90.00
_cell.angle_beta   90.00
_cell.angle_gamma   90.00
#
_symmetry.space_group_name_H-M   'P 1'
#
loop_
_entity.id
_entity.type
_entity.pdbx_description
1 polymer ?
#
loop_
_entity_poly.entity_id
_entity_poly.type
_entity_poly.pdbx_seq_one_letter_code
_entity_poly.pdbx_strand_id
1 'polypeptide(L)' 'SRRGAKIGVVSSGTHSPTLDKPIGMGYVKVKYALPGTKIRIVAGGKKLDAELVKLPFVTPIV' A
#
# COMPACT_ATOMS: atom_id res chain seq x y z
N SER A 1 -5.35 21.64 8.55
CA SER A 1 -5.69 20.98 7.26
C SER A 1 -4.42 20.46 6.59
N ARG A 2 -3.98 19.22 6.85
CA ARG A 2 -2.86 18.61 6.10
C ARG A 2 -3.42 17.86 4.90
N ARG A 3 -3.56 18.56 3.78
CA ARG A 3 -3.83 17.96 2.47
C ARG A 3 -2.63 17.07 2.11
N GLY A 4 -2.78 15.76 2.26
CA GLY A 4 -1.81 14.82 1.70
C GLY A 4 -1.82 14.95 0.18
N ALA A 5 -0.66 15.07 -0.44
CA ALA A 5 -0.56 15.13 -1.90
C ALA A 5 -0.88 13.75 -2.50
N LYS A 6 -1.61 13.71 -3.62
CA LYS A 6 -1.80 12.47 -4.38
C LYS A 6 -0.45 12.05 -4.97
N ILE A 7 0.07 10.91 -4.53
CA ILE A 7 1.37 10.38 -4.95
C ILE A 7 1.26 9.26 -6.00
N GLY A 8 0.05 8.75 -6.25
CA GLY A 8 -0.16 7.56 -7.06
C GLY A 8 -1.61 7.07 -7.10
N VAL A 9 -1.78 5.83 -7.54
CA VAL A 9 -3.07 5.12 -7.60
C VAL A 9 -2.87 3.63 -7.29
N VAL A 10 -3.78 3.06 -6.51
CA VAL A 10 -3.86 1.61 -6.25
C VAL A 10 -4.54 0.96 -7.45
N SER A 11 -3.90 -0.04 -8.07
CA SER A 11 -4.45 -0.80 -9.20
C SER A 11 -5.21 -2.04 -8.73
N SER A 12 -4.68 -2.73 -7.71
CA SER A 12 -5.31 -3.90 -7.11
C SER A 12 -5.20 -3.83 -5.60
N GLY A 13 -6.23 -4.29 -4.91
CA GLY A 13 -6.24 -4.36 -3.46
C GLY A 13 -7.17 -5.47 -3.01
N THR A 14 -6.73 -6.23 -2.01
CA THR A 14 -7.54 -7.27 -1.39
C THR A 14 -7.24 -7.34 0.10
N HIS A 15 -8.15 -7.91 0.87
CA HIS A 15 -7.85 -8.30 2.23
C HIS A 15 -7.12 -9.66 2.18
N SER A 16 -5.91 -9.74 2.74
CA SER A 16 -5.16 -10.99 2.84
C SER A 16 -5.56 -11.74 4.11
N PRO A 17 -6.19 -12.93 4.01
CA PRO A 17 -6.53 -13.73 5.19
C PRO A 17 -5.27 -14.24 5.92
N THR A 18 -4.18 -14.49 5.20
CA THR A 18 -2.92 -14.99 5.76
C THR A 18 -2.21 -13.94 6.61
N LEU A 19 -2.26 -12.67 6.19
CA LEU A 19 -1.62 -11.56 6.91
C LEU A 19 -2.58 -10.83 7.86
N ASP A 20 -3.86 -11.18 7.83
CA ASP A 20 -4.98 -10.48 8.48
C ASP A 20 -4.95 -8.95 8.24
N LYS A 21 -4.53 -8.56 7.02
CA LYS A 21 -4.25 -7.17 6.66
C LYS A 21 -4.68 -6.87 5.22
N PRO A 22 -5.18 -5.65 4.94
CA PRO A 22 -5.32 -5.17 3.57
C PRO A 22 -3.97 -5.08 2.89
N ILE A 23 -3.84 -5.72 1.73
CA ILE A 23 -2.66 -5.62 0.86
C ILE A 23 -3.10 -5.15 -0.53
N GLY A 24 -2.18 -4.55 -1.27
CA GLY A 24 -2.48 -4.08 -2.61
C GLY A 24 -1.23 -3.69 -3.37
N MET A 25 -1.40 -3.54 -4.69
CA MET A 25 -0.39 -3.06 -5.59
C MET A 25 -0.88 -1.79 -6.28
N GLY A 26 0.06 -0.94 -6.65
CA GLY A 26 -0.26 0.31 -7.31
C GLY A 26 0.99 1.01 -7.82
N TYR A 27 0.75 2.09 -8.54
CA TYR A 27 1.79 2.94 -9.09
C TYR A 27 1.91 4.20 -8.26
N VAL A 28 3.14 4.52 -7.87
CA VAL A 28 3.49 5.76 -7.18
C VAL A 28 4.61 6.48 -7.94
N LYS A 29 4.74 7.78 -7.73
CA LYS A 29 5.89 8.53 -8.27
C LYS A 29 7.20 7.92 -7.74
N VAL A 30 8.22 7.81 -8.60
CA VAL A 30 9.52 7.19 -8.30
C VAL A 30 10.13 7.70 -6.99
N LYS A 31 10.03 9.00 -6.71
CA LYS A 31 10.51 9.62 -5.46
C LYS A 31 9.90 9.06 -4.16
N TYR A 32 8.78 8.35 -4.25
CA TYR A 32 8.10 7.72 -3.12
C TYR A 32 8.14 6.18 -3.21
N ALA A 33 8.77 5.60 -4.23
CA ALA A 33 8.76 4.15 -4.46
C ALA A 33 9.75 3.37 -3.57
N LEU A 34 10.41 4.03 -2.63
CA LEU A 34 11.37 3.40 -1.71
C LEU A 34 10.63 2.51 -0.70
N PRO A 35 11.04 1.24 -0.53
CA PRO A 35 10.54 0.39 0.55
C PRO A 35 10.76 1.03 1.92
N GLY A 36 9.83 0.83 2.85
CA GLY A 36 9.80 1.48 4.16
C GLY A 36 9.11 2.85 4.18
N THR A 37 8.73 3.38 3.01
CA THR A 37 8.03 4.67 2.94
C THR A 37 6.61 4.53 3.46
N LYS A 38 6.28 5.30 4.50
CA LYS A 38 4.91 5.40 5.04
C LYS A 38 4.05 6.28 4.15
N ILE A 39 2.91 5.74 3.73
CA ILE A 39 1.94 6.40 2.86
C ILE A 39 0.54 6.28 3.46
N ARG A 40 -0.41 7.03 2.90
CA ARG A 40 -1.82 6.87 3.19
C ARG A 40 -2.57 6.47 1.95
N ILE A 41 -3.36 5.42 2.06
CA ILE A 41 -4.26 4.95 1.00
C ILE A 41 -5.69 5.33 1.36
N VAL A 42 -6.50 5.63 0.35
CA VAL A 42 -7.93 5.85 0.53
C VAL A 42 -8.66 4.63 0.01
N ALA A 43 -9.31 3.88 0.90
CA ALA A 43 -10.09 2.70 0.57
C ALA A 43 -11.52 2.90 1.10
N GLY A 44 -12.52 2.88 0.21
CA GLY A 44 -13.93 3.07 0.58
C GLY A 44 -14.21 4.39 1.33
N GLY A 45 -13.49 5.46 0.97
CA GLY A 45 -13.60 6.78 1.64
C GLY A 45 -12.82 6.91 2.97
N LYS A 46 -12.29 5.81 3.52
CA LYS A 46 -11.45 5.83 4.72
C LYS A 46 -9.97 5.97 4.34
N LYS A 47 -9.22 6.76 5.13
CA LYS A 47 -7.76 6.87 5.02
C LYS A 47 -7.13 5.82 5.91
N LEU A 48 -6.35 4.93 5.33
CA LEU A 48 -5.58 3.91 6.03
C LEU A 48 -4.10 4.25 5.92
N ASP A 49 -3.36 4.07 7.02
CA ASP A 49 -1.91 4.14 6.97
C ASP A 49 -1.37 2.83 6.36
N ALA A 50 -0.39 2.95 5.47
CA ALA A 50 0.21 1.83 4.76
C ALA A 50 1.71 2.07 4.58
N GLU A 51 2.45 1.02 4.26
CA GLU A 51 3.89 1.06 4.05
C GLU A 51 4.22 0.36 2.74
N LEU A 52 5.18 0.92 1.99
CA LEU A 52 5.71 0.26 0.80
C LEU A 52 6.65 -0.86 1.22
N VAL A 53 6.32 -2.09 0.83
CA VAL A 53 7.12 -3.28 1.13
C VAL A 53 7.69 -3.86 -0.16
N LYS A 54 8.82 -4.57 -0.05
CA LYS A 54 9.31 -5.40 -1.15
C LYS A 54 8.44 -6.66 -1.26
N LEU A 55 8.16 -7.07 -2.49
CA LEU A 55 7.52 -8.35 -2.77
C LEU A 55 8.51 -9.51 -2.49
N PRO A 56 8.01 -10.71 -2.15
CA PRO A 56 6.59 -11.10 -2.03
C PRO A 56 5.94 -10.68 -0.71
N PHE A 57 4.61 -10.54 -0.68
CA PHE A 57 3.85 -10.22 0.54
C PHE A 57 3.84 -11.37 1.56
N VAL A 58 3.88 -12.61 1.09
CA VAL A 58 3.92 -13.82 1.89
C VAL A 58 5.08 -14.69 1.42
N THR A 59 5.77 -15.34 2.34
CA THR A 59 6.77 -16.34 1.99
C THR A 59 6.03 -17.57 1.45
N PRO A 60 6.29 -18.03 0.21
CA PRO A 60 5.72 -19.28 -0.26
C PRO A 60 6.25 -20.41 0.63
N ILE A 61 5.33 -21.21 1.18
CA ILE A 61 5.67 -22.44 1.88
C ILE A 61 5.91 -23.47 0.77
N VAL A 62 7.17 -23.79 0.54
CA VAL A 62 7.62 -24.95 -0.26
C VAL A 62 7.92 -26.11 0.66
#